data_AF-D7G0K0-F1
#
_entry.id   AF-D7G0K0-F1
#
_cell.length_a   1.000
_cell.length_b   1.000
_cell.length_c   1.000
_cell.angle_alpha   90.00
_cell.angle_beta   90.00
_cell.angle_gamma   90.00
#
_symmetry.space_group_name_H-M   'P 1'
#
loop_
_entity.id
_entity.type
_entity.pdbx_description
1 polymer ?
#
loop_
_entity_poly.entity_id
_entity_poly.type
_entity_poly.pdbx_seq_one_letter_code
_entity_poly.pdbx_strand_id
1 'polypeptide(L)'
;MFRRVKHKFKAVGRHEVSLMQIVVSTGEVYHMSSSVMVKYVRREIRQLTDKDREAFFDAMETLYRLPTGEGVALYGEDYKGIEFFVQMHLDGAAVKECDHWHDDAGIVTHHVGFTLLFEQALQVVDPSVSIPYWEYTIEAALGLANYGESQVFHPGWFGDASPDNSLHTVTDGRWAFLSIMKEAWDYVHNPYGLLRAPWNTDGTPFVTRYDKINGVDSTDMVTCEEFQSCFESSSIAAMNNCLNAGIHGPVHNTMGGEWNNPEEEFTFRLGYSASVAILAKALWRQGYLRVPNTCLQGKDGPGNASTCITSCPAELYESLGMTPYDVLVDTSAAYWVAEAAGDAVMYDHDEDRFVVTGHEDDEDFQNEFWMRVLHSLCDPGWSLDDTWGYLDGNMFGETRVVCDWSGVRDDPLAMPTCVEGNCAGHKANEALPFEIKLQGETVTMTNLEWYQFIYPDNDNLPYMYNEFAWNHCA
;
A
#
# COMPACT_ATOMS: atom_id res chain seq x y z
N MET A 1 -0.24 -11.58 55.21
CA MET A 1 -0.04 -12.57 54.13
C MET A 1 -0.98 -12.17 52.99
N PHE A 2 -0.45 -11.64 51.89
CA PHE A 2 -1.30 -11.28 50.74
C PHE A 2 -1.78 -12.55 50.04
N ARG A 3 -3.10 -12.74 49.93
CA ARG A 3 -3.66 -13.84 49.13
C ARG A 3 -3.76 -13.38 47.68
N ARG A 4 -3.13 -14.11 46.77
CA ARG A 4 -3.20 -13.85 45.33
C ARG A 4 -4.21 -14.81 44.70
N VAL A 5 -5.23 -14.25 44.05
CA VAL A 5 -6.16 -15.00 43.20
C VAL A 5 -5.72 -14.82 41.75
N LYS A 6 -5.73 -15.90 40.95
CA LYS A 6 -5.46 -15.85 39.51
C LYS A 6 -6.70 -16.34 38.77
N HIS A 7 -7.09 -15.62 37.73
CA HIS A 7 -8.16 -16.01 36.82
C HIS A 7 -7.68 -15.78 35.38
N LYS A 8 -8.04 -16.67 34.46
CA LYS A 8 -7.78 -16.51 33.02
C LYS A 8 -9.12 -16.34 32.32
N PHE A 9 -9.34 -15.14 31.77
CA PHE A 9 -10.51 -14.86 30.94
C PHE A 9 -10.44 -15.66 29.64
N LYS A 10 -11.59 -16.12 29.15
CA LYS A 10 -11.72 -16.95 27.93
C LYS A 10 -12.34 -16.20 26.75
N ALA A 11 -12.79 -14.97 26.97
CA ALA A 11 -13.41 -14.14 25.96
C ALA A 11 -12.88 -12.70 26.11
N VAL A 12 -12.82 -11.99 24.99
CA VAL A 12 -12.55 -10.55 24.96
C VAL A 12 -13.74 -9.75 25.50
N GLY A 13 -13.55 -8.44 25.66
CA GLY A 13 -14.56 -7.51 26.12
C GLY A 13 -14.51 -7.21 27.62
N ARG A 14 -15.54 -6.53 28.11
CA ARG A 14 -15.65 -6.08 29.50
C ARG A 14 -16.13 -7.23 30.39
N HIS A 15 -15.37 -7.51 31.44
CA HIS A 15 -15.72 -8.48 32.47
C HIS A 15 -15.88 -7.77 33.81
N GLU A 16 -17.06 -7.92 34.43
CA GLU A 16 -17.26 -7.49 35.81
C GLU A 16 -16.66 -8.55 36.75
N VAL A 17 -15.71 -8.13 37.58
CA VAL A 17 -15.02 -8.99 38.54
C VAL A 17 -15.37 -8.60 39.97
N SER A 18 -15.65 -9.59 40.80
CA SER A 18 -15.88 -9.40 42.23
C SER A 18 -14.98 -10.31 43.05
N LEU A 19 -14.30 -9.73 44.04
CA LEU A 19 -13.54 -10.45 45.04
C LEU A 19 -14.28 -10.36 46.38
N MET A 20 -14.45 -11.52 47.02
CA MET A 20 -15.05 -11.63 48.35
C MET A 20 -14.01 -12.21 49.31
N GLN A 21 -13.80 -11.54 50.43
CA GLN A 21 -12.95 -12.02 51.52
C GLN A 21 -13.77 -12.20 52.78
N ILE A 22 -13.69 -13.39 53.39
CA ILE A 22 -14.34 -13.70 54.67
C ILE A 22 -13.25 -13.77 55.75
N VAL A 23 -13.37 -12.97 56.80
CA VAL A 23 -12.50 -13.00 57.97
C VAL A 23 -13.00 -14.10 58.91
N VAL A 24 -12.33 -15.26 58.89
CA VAL A 24 -12.77 -16.48 59.59
C VAL A 24 -12.99 -16.26 61.10
N SER A 25 -12.21 -15.38 61.74
CA SER A 25 -12.31 -15.11 63.18
C SER A 25 -13.50 -14.23 63.59
N THR A 26 -13.97 -13.35 62.71
CA THR A 26 -15.05 -12.38 63.00
C THR A 26 -16.33 -12.67 62.23
N GLY A 27 -16.25 -13.47 61.16
CA GLY A 27 -17.34 -13.67 60.20
C GLY A 27 -17.56 -12.47 59.27
N GLU A 28 -16.76 -11.41 59.37
CA GLU A 28 -16.89 -10.24 58.52
C GLU A 28 -16.59 -10.57 57.06
N VAL A 29 -17.39 -10.00 56.16
CA VAL A 29 -17.24 -10.18 54.72
C VAL A 29 -16.89 -8.83 54.10
N TYR A 30 -15.81 -8.82 53.34
CA TYR A 30 -15.35 -7.68 52.55
C TYR A 30 -15.57 -7.98 51.08
N HIS A 31 -16.15 -7.02 50.38
CA HIS A 31 -16.42 -7.10 48.95
C HIS A 31 -15.64 -6.01 48.22
N MET A 32 -15.07 -6.38 47.08
CA MET A 32 -14.50 -5.44 46.12
C MET A 32 -14.97 -5.86 44.73
N SER A 33 -15.49 -4.90 43.97
CA SER A 33 -15.87 -5.08 42.57
C SER A 33 -15.09 -4.13 41.69
N SER A 34 -14.76 -4.57 40.48
CA SER A 34 -14.16 -3.76 39.43
C SER A 34 -14.55 -4.34 38.08
N SER A 35 -14.34 -3.60 37.01
CA SER A 35 -14.34 -4.14 35.66
C SER A 35 -12.91 -4.40 35.19
N VAL A 36 -12.73 -5.41 34.34
CA VAL A 36 -11.50 -5.68 33.60
C VAL A 36 -11.84 -5.76 32.12
N MET A 37 -11.10 -5.03 31.29
CA MET A 37 -11.21 -5.13 29.84
C MET A 37 -10.20 -6.15 29.32
N VAL A 38 -10.66 -7.09 28.50
CA VAL A 38 -9.80 -8.10 27.85
C VAL A 38 -9.76 -7.80 26.36
N LYS A 39 -8.58 -7.46 25.84
CA LYS A 39 -8.36 -7.10 24.43
C LYS A 39 -7.29 -8.01 23.81
N TYR A 40 -7.29 -8.12 22.50
CA TYR A 40 -6.12 -8.60 21.77
C TYR A 40 -4.95 -7.65 21.96
N VAL A 41 -3.72 -8.16 21.91
CA VAL A 41 -2.53 -7.34 22.12
C VAL A 41 -1.58 -7.51 20.96
N ARG A 42 -1.50 -6.49 20.09
CA ARG A 42 -0.55 -6.39 18.99
C ARG A 42 0.85 -6.17 19.55
N ARG A 43 1.81 -6.95 19.06
CA ARG A 43 3.21 -6.94 19.52
C ARG A 43 4.14 -6.85 18.34
N GLU A 44 5.31 -6.31 18.60
CA GLU A 44 6.41 -6.36 17.64
C GLU A 44 6.74 -7.84 17.36
N ILE A 45 6.87 -8.20 16.09
CA ILE A 45 6.93 -9.62 15.66
C ILE A 45 8.11 -10.40 16.27
N ARG A 46 9.24 -9.76 16.54
CA ARG A 46 10.43 -10.36 17.17
C ARG A 46 10.23 -10.57 18.68
N GLN A 47 9.25 -9.90 19.30
CA GLN A 47 8.90 -10.09 20.71
C GLN A 47 7.87 -11.21 20.94
N LEU A 48 7.27 -11.75 19.88
CA LEU A 48 6.39 -12.91 20.00
C LEU A 48 7.16 -14.14 20.46
N THR A 49 6.50 -14.97 21.27
CA THR A 49 7.03 -16.31 21.53
C THR A 49 7.00 -17.12 20.23
N ASP A 50 7.89 -18.10 20.07
CA ASP A 50 7.90 -18.96 18.88
C ASP A 50 6.52 -19.58 18.64
N LYS A 51 5.83 -20.00 19.71
CA LYS A 51 4.49 -20.55 19.62
C LYS A 51 3.48 -19.55 19.05
N ASP A 52 3.47 -18.32 19.55
CA ASP A 52 2.49 -17.32 19.11
C ASP A 52 2.80 -16.84 17.67
N ARG A 53 4.09 -16.75 17.32
CA ARG A 53 4.52 -16.41 15.96
C ARG A 53 4.16 -17.51 14.95
N GLU A 54 4.39 -18.77 15.27
CA GLU A 54 3.98 -19.87 14.39
C GLU A 54 2.45 -19.95 14.26
N ALA A 55 1.68 -19.72 15.33
CA ALA A 55 0.22 -19.66 15.24
C ALA A 55 -0.26 -18.53 14.32
N PHE A 56 0.38 -17.36 14.38
CA PHE A 56 0.12 -16.27 13.46
C PHE A 56 0.46 -16.66 12.01
N PHE A 57 1.64 -17.22 11.76
CA PHE A 57 2.04 -17.64 10.42
C PHE A 57 1.16 -18.76 9.85
N ASP A 58 0.72 -19.72 10.67
CA ASP A 58 -0.19 -20.79 10.26
C ASP A 58 -1.57 -20.24 9.86
N ALA A 59 -2.13 -19.30 10.66
CA ALA A 59 -3.39 -18.65 10.34
C ALA A 59 -3.28 -17.79 9.07
N MET A 60 -2.19 -17.03 8.94
CA MET A 60 -1.93 -16.21 7.76
C MET A 60 -1.74 -17.07 6.51
N GLU A 61 -0.95 -18.14 6.58
CA GLU A 61 -0.76 -19.06 5.46
C GLU A 61 -2.09 -19.68 5.01
N THR A 62 -2.97 -19.99 5.97
CA THR A 62 -4.33 -20.45 5.65
C THR A 62 -5.08 -19.41 4.83
N LEU A 63 -5.08 -18.13 5.22
CA LEU A 63 -5.74 -17.08 4.42
C LEU A 63 -5.12 -16.91 3.04
N TYR A 64 -3.80 -17.05 2.92
CA TYR A 64 -3.11 -16.87 1.65
C TYR A 64 -3.20 -18.06 0.69
N ARG A 65 -3.41 -19.28 1.19
CA ARG A 65 -3.40 -20.50 0.38
C ARG A 65 -4.78 -21.11 0.15
N LEU A 66 -5.77 -20.80 0.98
CA LEU A 66 -7.12 -21.34 0.86
C LEU A 66 -8.04 -20.27 0.24
N PRO A 67 -8.58 -20.50 -0.97
CA PRO A 67 -9.50 -19.56 -1.59
C PRO A 67 -10.74 -19.29 -0.72
N THR A 68 -11.25 -18.06 -0.75
CA THR A 68 -12.41 -17.59 0.03
C THR A 68 -13.60 -18.53 -0.07
N GLY A 69 -13.95 -18.97 -1.29
CA GLY A 69 -15.09 -19.88 -1.49
C GLY A 69 -14.93 -21.22 -0.76
N GLU A 70 -13.72 -21.78 -0.74
CA GLU A 70 -13.41 -23.02 -0.03
C GLU A 70 -13.32 -22.79 1.48
N GLY A 71 -12.69 -21.69 1.91
CA GLY A 71 -12.57 -21.36 3.32
C GLY A 71 -13.89 -20.99 3.97
N VAL A 72 -14.85 -20.39 3.25
CA VAL A 72 -16.21 -20.20 3.76
C VAL A 72 -16.89 -21.54 4.08
N ALA A 73 -16.66 -22.58 3.25
CA ALA A 73 -17.20 -23.90 3.52
C ALA A 73 -16.57 -24.58 4.76
N LEU A 74 -15.33 -24.22 5.11
CA LEU A 74 -14.59 -24.81 6.23
C LEU A 74 -14.73 -24.04 7.54
N TYR A 75 -14.70 -22.71 7.48
CA TYR A 75 -14.64 -21.82 8.64
C TYR A 75 -15.89 -20.97 8.84
N GLY A 76 -16.81 -20.93 7.86
CA GLY A 76 -18.06 -20.17 7.91
C GLY A 76 -18.01 -18.86 7.12
N GLU A 77 -19.14 -18.15 7.07
CA GLU A 77 -19.38 -16.98 6.21
C GLU A 77 -18.43 -15.80 6.45
N ASP A 78 -17.80 -15.75 7.63
CA ASP A 78 -16.86 -14.70 8.01
C ASP A 78 -15.44 -14.92 7.48
N TYR A 79 -15.16 -16.08 6.89
CA TYR A 79 -13.86 -16.36 6.30
C TYR A 79 -13.61 -15.49 5.07
N LYS A 80 -12.40 -14.92 4.98
CA LYS A 80 -11.92 -14.13 3.84
C LYS A 80 -10.50 -14.60 3.49
N GLY A 81 -10.31 -15.16 2.30
CA GLY A 81 -9.00 -15.49 1.74
C GLY A 81 -8.27 -14.23 1.29
N ILE A 82 -6.98 -14.34 0.98
CA ILE A 82 -6.15 -13.19 0.61
C ILE A 82 -6.67 -12.44 -0.60
N GLU A 83 -7.25 -13.14 -1.58
CA GLU A 83 -7.75 -12.52 -2.81
C GLU A 83 -8.90 -11.54 -2.55
N PHE A 84 -9.67 -11.73 -1.47
CA PHE A 84 -10.67 -10.75 -1.05
C PHE A 84 -10.01 -9.43 -0.63
N PHE A 85 -8.92 -9.50 0.11
CA PHE A 85 -8.20 -8.33 0.61
C PHE A 85 -7.45 -7.61 -0.50
N VAL A 86 -6.78 -8.36 -1.38
CA VAL A 86 -6.09 -7.79 -2.55
C VAL A 86 -7.10 -7.12 -3.48
N GLN A 87 -8.22 -7.77 -3.80
CA GLN A 87 -9.25 -7.18 -4.63
C GLN A 87 -9.82 -5.89 -4.01
N MET A 88 -10.11 -5.90 -2.71
CA MET A 88 -10.62 -4.72 -2.01
C MET A 88 -9.63 -3.55 -2.08
N HIS A 89 -8.32 -3.81 -1.93
CA HIS A 89 -7.30 -2.78 -2.05
C HIS A 89 -7.17 -2.27 -3.49
N LEU A 90 -7.24 -3.17 -4.49
CA LEU A 90 -7.21 -2.79 -5.90
C LEU A 90 -8.45 -1.97 -6.30
N ASP A 91 -9.63 -2.29 -5.79
CA ASP A 91 -10.84 -1.46 -5.97
C ASP A 91 -10.67 -0.07 -5.34
N GLY A 92 -9.91 0.01 -4.24
CA GLY A 92 -9.59 1.26 -3.57
C GLY A 92 -8.55 2.12 -4.27
N ALA A 93 -7.60 1.53 -4.99
CA ALA A 93 -6.36 2.23 -5.39
C ALA A 93 -6.00 2.09 -6.88
N ALA A 94 -6.52 1.07 -7.56
CA ALA A 94 -6.15 0.65 -8.90
C ALA A 94 -7.30 0.68 -9.92
N VAL A 95 -8.29 1.52 -9.64
CA VAL A 95 -9.37 1.88 -10.58
C VAL A 95 -9.00 3.15 -11.37
N LYS A 96 -9.63 3.30 -12.55
CA LYS A 96 -9.27 4.34 -13.53
C LYS A 96 -9.67 5.75 -13.10
N GLU A 97 -10.68 5.86 -12.24
CA GLU A 97 -11.30 7.12 -11.87
C GLU A 97 -10.38 7.99 -11.02
N CYS A 98 -9.86 7.44 -9.91
CA CYS A 98 -8.97 8.10 -8.96
C CYS A 98 -8.47 7.11 -7.87
N ASP A 99 -7.71 7.60 -6.88
CA ASP A 99 -7.32 6.83 -5.69
C ASP A 99 -8.31 7.08 -4.57
N HIS A 100 -8.95 6.06 -4.02
CA HIS A 100 -9.93 6.22 -2.95
C HIS A 100 -9.34 6.05 -1.54
N TRP A 101 -8.13 5.49 -1.42
CA TRP A 101 -7.62 4.97 -0.14
C TRP A 101 -6.40 5.70 0.38
N HIS A 102 -5.55 6.23 -0.51
CA HIS A 102 -4.21 6.66 -0.12
C HIS A 102 -4.08 8.15 0.12
N ASP A 103 -5.16 8.94 0.23
CA ASP A 103 -5.05 10.40 0.40
C ASP A 103 -5.88 10.94 1.55
N ASP A 104 -5.54 12.16 1.97
CA ASP A 104 -6.24 12.91 3.03
C ASP A 104 -6.63 12.05 4.24
N ALA A 105 -7.91 12.00 4.61
CA ALA A 105 -8.39 11.19 5.72
C ALA A 105 -8.39 9.69 5.40
N GLY A 106 -8.36 9.33 4.12
CA GLY A 106 -8.46 7.97 3.61
C GLY A 106 -7.31 7.09 4.07
N ILE A 107 -6.06 7.58 4.01
CA ILE A 107 -4.87 6.74 4.26
C ILE A 107 -4.92 6.02 5.61
N VAL A 108 -5.01 6.76 6.72
CA VAL A 108 -4.93 6.17 8.06
C VAL A 108 -6.17 5.33 8.37
N THR A 109 -7.36 5.82 8.08
CA THR A 109 -8.61 5.15 8.44
C THR A 109 -8.81 3.86 7.65
N HIS A 110 -8.55 3.88 6.34
CA HIS A 110 -8.70 2.71 5.47
C HIS A 110 -7.72 1.63 5.91
N HIS A 111 -6.45 1.96 6.12
CA HIS A 111 -5.44 0.96 6.50
C HIS A 111 -5.64 0.41 7.91
N VAL A 112 -6.07 1.24 8.88
CA VAL A 112 -6.39 0.74 10.23
C VAL A 112 -7.63 -0.17 10.20
N GLY A 113 -8.67 0.22 9.46
CA GLY A 113 -9.88 -0.59 9.31
C GLY A 113 -9.64 -1.88 8.56
N PHE A 114 -8.88 -1.84 7.47
CA PHE A 114 -8.46 -2.98 6.67
C PHE A 114 -7.62 -3.96 7.49
N THR A 115 -6.69 -3.44 8.29
CA THR A 115 -5.89 -4.24 9.23
C THR A 115 -6.76 -4.92 10.28
N LEU A 116 -7.78 -4.24 10.80
CA LEU A 116 -8.71 -4.86 11.75
C LEU A 116 -9.56 -5.95 11.07
N LEU A 117 -10.02 -5.73 9.85
CA LEU A 117 -10.77 -6.73 9.09
C LEU A 117 -9.90 -7.97 8.79
N PHE A 118 -8.63 -7.76 8.42
CA PHE A 118 -7.67 -8.84 8.22
C PHE A 118 -7.39 -9.62 9.52
N GLU A 119 -7.23 -8.92 10.64
CA GLU A 119 -7.11 -9.56 11.95
C GLU A 119 -8.34 -10.41 12.32
N GLN A 120 -9.55 -9.95 11.99
CA GLN A 120 -10.78 -10.72 12.19
C GLN A 120 -10.83 -11.98 11.32
N ALA A 121 -10.37 -11.91 10.06
CA ALA A 121 -10.26 -13.08 9.22
C ALA A 121 -9.24 -14.10 9.76
N LEU A 122 -8.11 -13.64 10.31
CA LEU A 122 -7.15 -14.52 11.00
C LEU A 122 -7.80 -15.21 12.20
N GLN A 123 -8.60 -14.48 12.97
CA GLN A 123 -9.28 -14.99 14.18
C GLN A 123 -10.41 -15.99 13.88
N VAL A 124 -10.96 -15.99 12.67
CA VAL A 124 -11.85 -17.05 12.18
C VAL A 124 -11.11 -18.38 12.04
N VAL A 125 -9.83 -18.35 11.67
CA VAL A 125 -8.96 -19.54 11.57
C VAL A 125 -8.41 -19.95 12.95
N ASP A 126 -7.84 -19.01 13.70
CA ASP A 126 -7.35 -19.21 15.07
C ASP A 126 -7.74 -18.02 15.96
N PRO A 127 -8.73 -18.15 16.86
CA PRO A 127 -9.20 -17.04 17.68
C PRO A 127 -8.19 -16.56 18.73
N SER A 128 -7.03 -17.21 18.87
CA SER A 128 -5.97 -16.79 19.78
C SER A 128 -4.97 -15.81 19.18
N VAL A 129 -4.98 -15.62 17.86
CA VAL A 129 -4.01 -14.76 17.17
C VAL A 129 -4.45 -13.29 17.13
N SER A 130 -3.45 -12.42 17.10
CA SER A 130 -3.58 -10.98 16.83
C SER A 130 -2.51 -10.59 15.84
N ILE A 131 -2.75 -9.58 15.00
CA ILE A 131 -1.74 -9.17 14.03
C ILE A 131 -0.52 -8.57 14.76
N PRO A 132 0.71 -9.04 14.49
CA PRO A 132 1.90 -8.35 14.96
C PRO A 132 2.18 -7.12 14.10
N TYR A 133 3.10 -6.28 14.55
CA TYR A 133 3.68 -5.21 13.74
C TYR A 133 5.17 -5.45 13.53
N TRP A 134 5.68 -4.96 12.41
CA TRP A 134 7.12 -4.87 12.15
C TRP A 134 7.55 -3.42 12.41
N GLU A 135 8.35 -3.22 13.45
CA GLU A 135 8.96 -1.92 13.74
C GLU A 135 10.24 -1.79 12.92
N TYR A 136 10.11 -1.32 11.68
CA TYR A 136 11.18 -1.26 10.69
C TYR A 136 12.27 -0.21 11.01
N THR A 137 12.00 0.74 11.91
CA THR A 137 13.02 1.73 12.35
C THR A 137 14.14 1.10 13.18
N ILE A 138 13.93 -0.12 13.70
CA ILE A 138 14.97 -0.89 14.40
C ILE A 138 16.11 -1.25 13.45
N GLU A 139 15.79 -1.62 12.21
CA GLU A 139 16.77 -2.00 11.19
C GLU A 139 17.71 -0.83 10.87
N ALA A 140 17.16 0.37 10.71
CA ALA A 140 17.94 1.60 10.55
C ALA A 140 18.79 1.90 11.81
N ALA A 141 18.21 1.77 13.02
CA ALA A 141 18.93 1.99 14.27
C ALA A 141 20.07 0.98 14.53
N LEU A 142 19.96 -0.23 13.98
CA LEU A 142 21.02 -1.25 14.01
C LEU A 142 22.12 -0.99 12.97
N GLY A 143 21.93 -0.06 12.05
CA GLY A 143 22.86 0.24 10.97
C GLY A 143 22.95 -0.88 9.93
N LEU A 144 21.84 -1.59 9.68
CA LEU A 144 21.77 -2.55 8.58
C LEU A 144 21.95 -1.82 7.23
N ALA A 145 22.38 -2.54 6.21
CA ALA A 145 22.52 -1.93 4.87
C ALA A 145 21.18 -1.71 4.19
N ASN A 146 20.20 -2.60 4.42
CA ASN A 146 18.84 -2.55 3.89
C ASN A 146 17.93 -3.48 4.69
N TYR A 147 16.62 -3.42 4.41
CA TYR A 147 15.63 -4.26 5.08
C TYR A 147 15.82 -5.76 4.84
N GLY A 148 16.44 -6.18 3.74
CA GLY A 148 16.71 -7.59 3.43
C GLY A 148 17.64 -8.29 4.42
N GLU A 149 18.44 -7.54 5.19
CA GLU A 149 19.24 -8.09 6.29
C GLU A 149 18.41 -8.35 7.58
N SER A 150 17.15 -7.90 7.62
CA SER A 150 16.29 -8.11 8.78
C SER A 150 15.95 -9.59 8.98
N GLN A 151 15.88 -10.00 10.26
CA GLN A 151 15.33 -11.30 10.65
C GLN A 151 13.92 -11.55 10.09
N VAL A 152 13.16 -10.49 9.80
CA VAL A 152 11.83 -10.58 9.20
C VAL A 152 11.84 -11.35 7.87
N PHE A 153 12.92 -11.22 7.10
CA PHE A 153 13.08 -11.86 5.79
C PHE A 153 13.89 -13.15 5.82
N HIS A 154 14.11 -13.73 7.01
CA HIS A 154 14.66 -15.09 7.07
C HIS A 154 13.71 -16.10 6.39
N PRO A 155 14.24 -17.20 5.80
CA PRO A 155 13.43 -18.24 5.15
C PRO A 155 12.35 -18.87 6.05
N GLY A 156 12.58 -18.92 7.36
CA GLY A 156 11.59 -19.43 8.32
C GLY A 156 10.47 -18.45 8.67
N TRP A 157 10.57 -17.18 8.26
CA TRP A 157 9.58 -16.13 8.49
C TRP A 157 8.97 -15.73 7.15
N PHE A 158 9.21 -14.53 6.61
CA PHE A 158 8.60 -14.07 5.35
C PHE A 158 9.39 -14.42 4.09
N GLY A 159 10.57 -15.05 4.21
CA GLY A 159 11.46 -15.33 3.09
C GLY A 159 12.14 -14.09 2.52
N ASP A 160 13.06 -14.29 1.59
CA ASP A 160 13.96 -13.25 1.07
C ASP A 160 13.21 -11.96 0.64
N ALA A 161 13.77 -10.80 1.00
CA ALA A 161 13.22 -9.48 0.64
C ALA A 161 13.42 -9.14 -0.84
N SER A 162 14.50 -9.64 -1.46
CA SER A 162 14.79 -9.47 -2.88
C SER A 162 15.37 -10.78 -3.44
N PRO A 163 14.52 -11.74 -3.85
CA PRO A 163 14.97 -13.02 -4.36
C PRO A 163 15.80 -12.87 -5.66
N ASP A 164 17.04 -13.33 -5.63
CA ASP A 164 17.94 -13.33 -6.80
C ASP A 164 17.64 -14.51 -7.75
N ASN A 165 16.48 -14.43 -8.40
CA ASN A 165 16.08 -15.35 -9.46
C ASN A 165 15.28 -14.62 -10.53
N SER A 166 15.16 -15.22 -11.72
CA SER A 166 14.52 -14.60 -12.88
C SER A 166 13.03 -14.28 -12.72
N LEU A 167 12.38 -14.80 -11.68
CA LEU A 167 10.98 -14.53 -11.37
C LEU A 167 10.81 -13.56 -10.21
N HIS A 168 11.90 -13.09 -9.57
CA HIS A 168 11.84 -12.28 -8.34
C HIS A 168 10.94 -12.88 -7.25
N THR A 169 10.77 -14.20 -7.25
CA THR A 169 9.80 -14.92 -6.41
C THR A 169 10.52 -15.60 -5.25
N VAL A 170 9.93 -15.60 -4.07
CA VAL A 170 10.45 -16.39 -2.93
C VAL A 170 10.35 -17.89 -3.28
N THR A 171 11.47 -18.61 -3.25
CA THR A 171 11.53 -20.03 -3.68
C THR A 171 11.75 -21.03 -2.55
N ASP A 172 11.93 -20.58 -1.32
CA ASP A 172 12.13 -21.42 -0.13
C ASP A 172 11.27 -20.94 1.05
N GLY A 173 11.11 -21.81 2.05
CA GLY A 173 10.33 -21.51 3.26
C GLY A 173 8.82 -21.59 3.06
N ARG A 174 8.10 -21.09 4.08
CA ARG A 174 6.63 -21.17 4.17
C ARG A 174 5.92 -20.49 2.99
N TRP A 175 6.51 -19.43 2.46
CA TRP A 175 5.92 -18.60 1.41
C TRP A 175 6.48 -18.90 0.02
N ALA A 176 7.20 -20.01 -0.13
CA ALA A 176 7.70 -20.43 -1.44
C ALA A 176 6.57 -20.52 -2.46
N PHE A 177 6.77 -19.90 -3.63
CA PHE A 177 5.83 -19.89 -4.76
C PHE A 177 4.40 -19.54 -4.34
N LEU A 178 4.25 -18.54 -3.46
CA LEU A 178 2.94 -18.04 -3.04
C LEU A 178 2.17 -17.53 -4.26
N SER A 179 1.08 -18.18 -4.62
CA SER A 179 0.33 -17.87 -5.84
C SER A 179 -0.50 -16.60 -5.69
N ILE A 180 -0.58 -15.84 -6.79
CA ILE A 180 -1.58 -14.77 -6.95
C ILE A 180 -2.81 -15.37 -7.61
N MET A 181 -4.00 -14.81 -7.33
CA MET A 181 -5.24 -15.23 -7.98
C MET A 181 -5.12 -15.04 -9.50
N LYS A 182 -5.47 -16.11 -10.23
CA LYS A 182 -5.47 -16.18 -11.70
C LYS A 182 -6.88 -16.12 -12.22
N GLU A 183 -7.03 -15.83 -13.52
CA GLU A 183 -8.33 -15.69 -14.19
C GLU A 183 -9.22 -14.63 -13.51
N ALA A 184 -8.59 -13.55 -13.02
CA ALA A 184 -9.24 -12.45 -12.32
C ALA A 184 -9.99 -11.49 -13.27
N TRP A 185 -10.52 -11.98 -14.40
CA TRP A 185 -11.13 -11.17 -15.46
C TRP A 185 -12.40 -10.43 -15.03
N ASP A 186 -13.04 -10.87 -13.96
CA ASP A 186 -14.22 -10.23 -13.36
C ASP A 186 -13.85 -9.17 -12.29
N TYR A 187 -12.55 -8.91 -12.10
CA TYR A 187 -11.97 -8.10 -11.03
C TYR A 187 -10.99 -7.05 -11.58
N VAL A 188 -10.38 -6.24 -10.72
CA VAL A 188 -9.23 -5.42 -11.15
C VAL A 188 -8.05 -6.36 -11.39
N HIS A 189 -7.52 -6.35 -12.61
CA HIS A 189 -6.50 -7.29 -13.02
C HIS A 189 -5.48 -6.66 -13.97
N ASN A 190 -4.32 -7.29 -14.05
CA ASN A 190 -3.33 -6.97 -15.07
C ASN A 190 -3.62 -7.69 -16.40
N PRO A 191 -2.87 -7.42 -17.48
CA PRO A 191 -3.14 -8.01 -18.79
C PRO A 191 -3.00 -9.54 -18.87
N TYR A 192 -2.44 -10.19 -17.85
CA TYR A 192 -2.36 -11.66 -17.75
C TYR A 192 -3.53 -12.28 -16.99
N GLY A 193 -4.50 -11.48 -16.54
CA GLY A 193 -5.62 -11.94 -15.72
C GLY A 193 -5.19 -12.31 -14.31
N LEU A 194 -4.09 -11.71 -13.84
CA LEU A 194 -3.66 -11.83 -12.44
C LEU A 194 -4.29 -10.69 -11.64
N LEU A 195 -4.71 -10.99 -10.41
CA LEU A 195 -5.22 -10.01 -9.45
C LEU A 195 -4.09 -9.08 -8.99
N ARG A 196 -3.81 -8.08 -9.83
CA ARG A 196 -2.71 -7.09 -9.77
C ARG A 196 -3.22 -5.80 -10.40
N ALA A 197 -2.54 -4.69 -10.14
CA ALA A 197 -2.91 -3.45 -10.79
C ALA A 197 -2.82 -3.52 -12.33
N PRO A 198 -3.66 -2.80 -13.09
CA PRO A 198 -3.70 -2.91 -14.55
C PRO A 198 -2.37 -2.59 -15.23
N TRP A 199 -1.64 -1.59 -14.74
CA TRP A 199 -0.36 -1.15 -15.30
C TRP A 199 0.82 -2.09 -14.94
N ASN A 200 0.63 -3.01 -13.98
CA ASN A 200 1.65 -3.99 -13.59
C ASN A 200 1.69 -5.12 -14.63
N THR A 201 2.50 -4.97 -15.67
CA THR A 201 2.59 -5.94 -16.78
C THR A 201 3.49 -7.16 -16.48
N ASP A 202 3.81 -7.43 -15.21
CA ASP A 202 4.50 -8.67 -14.82
C ASP A 202 3.54 -9.88 -14.89
N GLY A 203 3.88 -10.84 -15.74
CA GLY A 203 3.13 -12.08 -15.93
C GLY A 203 3.42 -13.16 -14.90
N THR A 204 4.23 -12.89 -13.88
CA THR A 204 4.63 -13.87 -12.88
C THR A 204 3.44 -14.28 -12.00
N PRO A 205 3.05 -15.57 -11.97
CA PRO A 205 1.86 -16.03 -11.27
C PRO A 205 2.03 -16.19 -9.75
N PHE A 206 3.12 -15.63 -9.20
CA PHE A 206 3.51 -15.73 -7.81
C PHE A 206 3.75 -14.33 -7.24
N VAL A 207 3.76 -14.23 -5.91
CA VAL A 207 4.24 -13.03 -5.23
C VAL A 207 5.71 -12.82 -5.55
N THR A 208 6.01 -11.63 -6.01
CA THR A 208 7.34 -11.18 -6.41
C THR A 208 7.82 -10.09 -5.45
N ARG A 209 9.13 -9.90 -5.33
CA ARG A 209 9.76 -8.85 -4.52
C ARG A 209 11.08 -8.40 -5.14
N TYR A 210 11.36 -7.11 -5.08
CA TYR A 210 12.62 -6.56 -5.58
C TYR A 210 12.99 -5.31 -4.79
N ASP A 211 14.27 -5.17 -4.46
CA ASP A 211 14.82 -4.07 -3.67
C ASP A 211 15.35 -2.91 -4.51
N LYS A 212 14.95 -2.84 -5.78
CA LYS A 212 15.35 -1.76 -6.68
C LYS A 212 14.15 -1.16 -7.39
N ILE A 213 14.27 0.12 -7.74
CA ILE A 213 13.32 0.85 -8.57
C ILE A 213 14.08 1.45 -9.74
N ASN A 214 13.74 1.03 -10.96
CA ASN A 214 14.37 1.51 -12.19
C ASN A 214 15.90 1.43 -12.13
N GLY A 215 16.42 0.29 -11.67
CA GLY A 215 17.86 0.01 -11.58
C GLY A 215 18.58 0.63 -10.38
N VAL A 216 17.88 1.46 -9.59
CA VAL A 216 18.42 2.11 -8.38
C VAL A 216 18.11 1.26 -7.16
N ASP A 217 19.13 0.98 -6.35
CA ASP A 217 18.95 0.34 -5.06
C ASP A 217 17.99 1.18 -4.20
N SER A 218 16.78 0.66 -3.96
CA SER A 218 15.79 1.27 -3.08
C SER A 218 16.06 0.77 -1.66
N THR A 219 17.26 1.07 -1.14
CA THR A 219 17.76 0.55 0.14
C THR A 219 17.61 1.52 1.30
N ASP A 220 17.18 2.76 1.03
CA ASP A 220 16.98 3.76 2.07
C ASP A 220 15.91 3.28 3.05
N MET A 221 16.32 3.12 4.30
CA MET A 221 15.46 2.68 5.37
C MET A 221 15.00 3.90 6.17
N VAL A 222 13.71 3.91 6.50
CA VAL A 222 13.12 4.91 7.37
C VAL A 222 13.78 4.87 8.75
N THR A 223 14.36 6.00 9.14
CA THR A 223 15.05 6.21 10.40
C THR A 223 14.10 6.63 11.52
N CYS A 224 14.58 6.56 12.76
CA CYS A 224 13.87 7.10 13.92
C CYS A 224 13.57 8.60 13.82
N GLU A 225 14.48 9.38 13.22
CA GLU A 225 14.34 10.83 13.09
C GLU A 225 13.23 11.18 12.08
N GLU A 226 13.25 10.54 10.91
CA GLU A 226 12.21 10.70 9.89
C GLU A 226 10.83 10.33 10.44
N PHE A 227 10.72 9.20 11.14
CA PHE A 227 9.45 8.79 11.73
C PHE A 227 8.93 9.78 12.78
N GLN A 228 9.79 10.30 13.66
CA GLN A 228 9.39 11.29 14.67
C GLN A 228 8.96 12.61 14.03
N SER A 229 9.59 13.02 12.93
CA SER A 229 9.28 14.27 12.24
C SER A 229 7.81 14.35 11.77
N CYS A 230 7.19 13.22 11.41
CA CYS A 230 5.78 13.18 11.00
C CYS A 230 4.79 13.60 12.10
N PHE A 231 5.21 13.58 13.37
CA PHE A 231 4.37 13.95 14.52
C PHE A 231 4.68 15.34 15.07
N GLU A 232 5.58 16.10 14.46
CA GLU A 232 5.90 17.47 14.88
C GLU A 232 4.80 18.47 14.53
N SER A 233 3.99 18.15 13.51
CA SER A 233 2.85 18.97 13.10
C SER A 233 1.60 18.69 13.95
N SER A 234 0.83 19.75 14.23
CA SER A 234 -0.51 19.64 14.84
C SER A 234 -1.64 19.50 13.81
N SER A 235 -1.31 19.51 12.52
CA SER A 235 -2.27 19.31 11.42
C SER A 235 -2.37 17.84 11.08
N ILE A 236 -3.59 17.26 11.18
CA ILE A 236 -3.86 15.89 10.74
C ILE A 236 -3.53 15.71 9.25
N ALA A 237 -3.78 16.72 8.41
CA ALA A 237 -3.46 16.65 6.99
C ALA A 237 -1.95 16.54 6.74
N ALA A 238 -1.15 17.33 7.47
CA ALA A 238 0.31 17.26 7.36
C ALA A 238 0.86 15.93 7.89
N MET A 239 0.30 15.44 9.01
CA MET A 239 0.65 14.14 9.56
C MET A 239 0.32 13.02 8.56
N ASN A 240 -0.90 12.98 8.01
CA ASN A 240 -1.31 11.97 7.04
C ASN A 240 -0.44 11.98 5.78
N ASN A 241 -0.09 13.17 5.27
CA ASN A 241 0.81 13.29 4.14
C ASN A 241 2.21 12.72 4.45
N CYS A 242 2.80 13.06 5.61
CA CYS A 242 4.08 12.50 6.03
C CYS A 242 4.03 10.99 6.29
N LEU A 243 2.98 10.51 6.99
CA LEU A 243 2.79 9.09 7.27
C LEU A 243 2.75 8.25 5.98
N ASN A 244 2.17 8.83 4.93
CA ASN A 244 1.99 8.17 3.66
C ASN A 244 3.24 8.26 2.77
N ALA A 245 3.74 9.49 2.57
CA ALA A 245 4.84 9.76 1.66
C ALA A 245 6.19 9.41 2.26
N GLY A 246 6.45 9.87 3.49
CA GLY A 246 7.78 9.80 4.10
C GLY A 246 8.10 8.45 4.72
N ILE A 247 7.11 7.68 5.19
CA ILE A 247 7.40 6.48 6.01
C ILE A 247 6.62 5.21 5.63
N HIS A 248 5.51 5.33 4.89
CA HIS A 248 4.75 4.17 4.39
C HIS A 248 5.25 3.79 3.00
N GLY A 249 5.25 4.75 2.07
CA GLY A 249 5.67 4.57 0.69
C GLY A 249 7.06 3.94 0.51
N PRO A 250 8.11 4.44 1.20
CA PRO A 250 9.45 3.89 1.07
C PRO A 250 9.53 2.40 1.40
N VAL A 251 8.80 1.93 2.42
CA VAL A 251 8.79 0.51 2.79
C VAL A 251 8.18 -0.35 1.68
N HIS A 252 7.09 0.12 1.05
CA HIS A 252 6.48 -0.59 -0.09
C HIS A 252 7.43 -0.63 -1.30
N ASN A 253 8.03 0.51 -1.62
CA ASN A 253 9.03 0.66 -2.67
C ASN A 253 10.23 -0.28 -2.50
N THR A 254 10.78 -0.36 -1.29
CA THR A 254 11.95 -1.21 -0.98
C THR A 254 11.66 -2.71 -1.07
N MET A 255 10.39 -3.14 -0.96
CA MET A 255 10.00 -4.56 -0.91
C MET A 255 9.33 -5.04 -2.21
N GLY A 256 8.63 -4.15 -2.91
CA GLY A 256 8.00 -4.42 -4.20
C GLY A 256 8.97 -4.17 -5.35
N GLY A 257 9.55 -2.97 -5.40
CA GLY A 257 10.46 -2.58 -6.46
C GLY A 257 9.81 -2.50 -7.85
N GLU A 258 10.65 -2.16 -8.82
CA GLU A 258 10.32 -1.98 -10.24
C GLU A 258 11.55 -2.31 -11.11
N TRP A 259 11.34 -3.04 -12.19
CA TRP A 259 12.40 -3.43 -13.13
C TRP A 259 11.93 -3.46 -14.58
N ASN A 260 12.85 -3.70 -15.53
CA ASN A 260 12.57 -3.70 -16.97
C ASN A 260 12.12 -2.37 -17.58
N ASN A 261 12.42 -1.24 -16.94
CA ASN A 261 12.25 0.08 -17.57
C ASN A 261 13.36 0.33 -18.62
N PRO A 262 13.02 0.54 -19.91
CA PRO A 262 14.00 0.77 -20.96
C PRO A 262 14.78 2.09 -20.81
N GLU A 263 14.29 3.03 -20.02
CA GLU A 263 14.87 4.36 -19.78
C GLU A 263 15.45 4.50 -18.36
N GLU A 264 15.77 3.38 -17.68
CA GLU A 264 16.30 3.39 -16.30
C GLU A 264 17.47 4.38 -16.10
N GLU A 265 18.47 4.36 -16.99
CA GLU A 265 19.64 5.25 -16.90
C GLU A 265 19.26 6.73 -17.02
N PHE A 266 18.25 7.03 -17.85
CA PHE A 266 17.78 8.39 -18.06
C PHE A 266 17.03 8.93 -16.84
N THR A 267 16.10 8.14 -16.29
CA THR A 267 15.35 8.49 -15.07
C THR A 267 16.28 8.68 -13.88
N PHE A 268 17.31 7.83 -13.75
CA PHE A 268 18.31 7.91 -12.69
C PHE A 268 19.13 9.19 -12.77
N ARG A 269 19.63 9.54 -13.97
CA ARG A 269 20.42 10.76 -14.18
C ARG A 269 19.64 12.04 -13.88
N LEU A 270 18.32 12.01 -14.05
CA LEU A 270 17.43 13.13 -13.76
C LEU A 270 16.82 13.06 -12.34
N GLY A 271 17.14 12.04 -11.55
CA GLY A 271 16.76 11.96 -10.15
C GLY A 271 15.30 11.57 -9.86
N TYR A 272 14.51 11.14 -10.85
CA TYR A 272 13.09 10.81 -10.66
C TYR A 272 12.76 9.32 -10.80
N SER A 273 13.75 8.42 -10.76
CA SER A 273 13.54 6.96 -10.88
C SER A 273 12.45 6.43 -9.95
N ALA A 274 12.41 6.88 -8.69
CA ALA A 274 11.42 6.44 -7.72
C ALA A 274 10.00 7.01 -7.98
N SER A 275 9.87 8.03 -8.83
CA SER A 275 8.60 8.69 -9.17
C SER A 275 8.01 8.22 -10.50
N VAL A 276 8.75 7.48 -11.34
CA VAL A 276 8.29 7.00 -12.67
C VAL A 276 6.91 6.37 -12.58
N ALA A 277 6.76 5.56 -11.56
CA ALA A 277 5.71 4.64 -11.34
C ALA A 277 4.38 5.34 -10.94
N ILE A 278 4.47 6.34 -10.04
CA ILE A 278 3.34 7.24 -9.70
C ILE A 278 2.97 8.16 -10.87
N LEU A 279 3.97 8.64 -11.62
CA LEU A 279 3.72 9.49 -12.79
C LEU A 279 3.05 8.71 -13.93
N ALA A 280 3.44 7.46 -14.15
CA ALA A 280 2.77 6.54 -15.08
C ALA A 280 1.31 6.28 -14.68
N LYS A 281 1.02 6.16 -13.37
CA LYS A 281 -0.36 6.06 -12.84
C LYS A 281 -1.19 7.31 -13.19
N ALA A 282 -0.61 8.50 -13.08
CA ALA A 282 -1.28 9.75 -13.46
C ALA A 282 -1.61 9.79 -14.95
N LEU A 283 -0.65 9.44 -15.82
CA LEU A 283 -0.87 9.29 -17.26
C LEU A 283 -1.97 8.28 -17.58
N TRP A 284 -2.02 7.16 -16.85
CA TRP A 284 -3.04 6.12 -17.05
C TRP A 284 -4.45 6.61 -16.68
N ARG A 285 -4.62 7.23 -15.52
CA ARG A 285 -5.92 7.74 -15.05
C ARG A 285 -6.48 8.84 -15.95
N GLN A 286 -5.61 9.75 -16.40
CA GLN A 286 -5.99 10.80 -17.35
C GLN A 286 -6.17 10.28 -18.78
N GLY A 287 -5.80 9.03 -19.03
CA GLY A 287 -6.02 8.38 -20.31
C GLY A 287 -4.97 8.72 -21.36
N TYR A 288 -3.75 9.08 -21.01
CA TYR A 288 -2.63 9.16 -21.96
C TYR A 288 -1.90 7.82 -22.11
N LEU A 289 -1.73 7.08 -21.02
CA LEU A 289 -1.12 5.75 -21.03
C LEU A 289 -2.17 4.67 -21.32
N ARG A 290 -1.85 3.77 -22.26
CA ARG A 290 -2.66 2.61 -22.65
C ARG A 290 -2.01 1.33 -22.12
N VAL A 291 -2.84 0.53 -21.46
CA VAL A 291 -2.51 -0.80 -20.97
C VAL A 291 -3.14 -1.83 -21.92
N PRO A 292 -2.42 -2.88 -22.34
CA PRO A 292 -3.01 -3.97 -23.13
C PRO A 292 -4.16 -4.65 -22.38
N ASN A 293 -5.29 -4.92 -23.05
CA ASN A 293 -6.43 -5.59 -22.41
C ASN A 293 -6.15 -7.06 -22.04
N THR A 294 -5.34 -7.75 -22.85
CA THR A 294 -4.89 -9.11 -22.55
C THR A 294 -3.54 -9.37 -23.21
N CYS A 295 -2.70 -10.17 -22.55
CA CYS A 295 -1.39 -10.63 -23.04
C CYS A 295 -1.34 -12.14 -23.30
N LEU A 296 -2.45 -12.85 -23.10
CA LEU A 296 -2.56 -14.28 -23.42
C LEU A 296 -2.67 -14.52 -24.93
N GLN A 297 -2.19 -15.67 -25.39
CA GLN A 297 -2.22 -16.04 -26.81
C GLN A 297 -3.67 -16.33 -27.26
N GLY A 298 -4.23 -15.52 -28.16
CA GLY A 298 -5.65 -15.60 -28.55
C GLY A 298 -6.03 -14.63 -29.68
N LYS A 299 -7.34 -14.39 -29.90
CA LYS A 299 -7.84 -13.51 -30.98
C LYS A 299 -7.53 -12.02 -30.77
N ASP A 300 -7.43 -11.60 -29.51
CA ASP A 300 -7.33 -10.18 -29.13
C ASP A 300 -6.09 -9.88 -28.26
N GLY A 301 -5.25 -10.90 -27.99
CA GLY A 301 -4.01 -10.76 -27.21
C GLY A 301 -2.77 -10.99 -28.05
N PRO A 302 -1.67 -10.24 -27.82
CA PRO A 302 -0.46 -10.33 -28.63
C PRO A 302 0.26 -11.67 -28.49
N GLY A 303 -0.03 -12.45 -27.44
CA GLY A 303 0.58 -13.76 -27.17
C GLY A 303 2.12 -13.73 -27.04
N ASN A 304 2.70 -12.53 -26.95
CA ASN A 304 4.12 -12.27 -26.89
C ASN A 304 4.39 -11.27 -25.77
N ALA A 305 5.17 -11.70 -24.77
CA ALA A 305 5.57 -10.88 -23.64
C ALA A 305 6.30 -9.60 -24.08
N SER A 306 7.03 -9.61 -25.21
CA SER A 306 7.75 -8.43 -25.72
C SER A 306 6.84 -7.33 -26.29
N THR A 307 5.54 -7.57 -26.37
CA THR A 307 4.51 -6.62 -26.81
C THR A 307 3.45 -6.40 -25.73
N CYS A 308 3.64 -7.00 -24.55
CA CYS A 308 2.81 -6.80 -23.37
C CYS A 308 3.37 -5.66 -22.53
N ILE A 309 3.47 -4.48 -23.12
CA ILE A 309 3.97 -3.28 -22.48
C ILE A 309 2.92 -2.19 -22.56
N THR A 310 2.96 -1.27 -21.62
CA THR A 310 2.17 -0.05 -21.69
C THR A 310 2.74 0.88 -22.76
N SER A 311 1.94 1.84 -23.23
CA SER A 311 2.43 2.84 -24.19
C SER A 311 1.56 4.09 -24.16
N CYS A 312 2.10 5.23 -24.62
CA CYS A 312 1.31 6.42 -24.91
C CYS A 312 1.28 6.62 -26.43
N PRO A 313 0.19 6.25 -27.13
CA PRO A 313 0.13 6.33 -28.58
C PRO A 313 0.27 7.79 -29.05
N ALA A 314 1.20 8.07 -29.97
CA ALA A 314 1.38 9.43 -30.50
C ALA A 314 0.11 10.00 -31.14
N GLU A 315 -0.59 9.16 -31.92
CA GLU A 315 -1.87 9.51 -32.54
C GLU A 315 -2.91 10.04 -31.53
N LEU A 316 -2.87 9.57 -30.29
CA LEU A 316 -3.78 10.03 -29.24
C LEU A 316 -3.57 11.52 -28.92
N TYR A 317 -2.39 11.88 -28.43
CA TYR A 317 -2.14 13.26 -28.00
C TYR A 317 -1.99 14.21 -29.21
N GLU A 318 -1.48 13.73 -30.35
CA GLU A 318 -1.43 14.52 -31.58
C GLU A 318 -2.84 14.87 -32.10
N SER A 319 -3.82 13.97 -31.94
CA SER A 319 -5.22 14.26 -32.32
C SER A 319 -5.86 15.36 -31.46
N LEU A 320 -5.34 15.58 -30.26
CA LEU A 320 -5.72 16.66 -29.35
C LEU A 320 -4.93 17.96 -29.63
N GLY A 321 -3.99 17.94 -30.58
CA GLY A 321 -3.10 19.05 -30.87
C GLY A 321 -2.02 19.25 -29.80
N MET A 322 -1.70 18.21 -29.04
CA MET A 322 -0.72 18.22 -27.96
C MET A 322 0.63 17.67 -28.41
N THR A 323 1.69 18.16 -27.79
CA THR A 323 3.06 17.64 -27.86
C THR A 323 3.35 16.73 -26.64
N PRO A 324 4.46 15.98 -26.63
CA PRO A 324 4.88 15.27 -25.42
C PRO A 324 5.02 16.18 -24.19
N TYR A 325 5.48 17.42 -24.37
CA TYR A 325 5.56 18.40 -23.30
C TYR A 325 4.17 18.76 -22.74
N ASP A 326 3.19 18.99 -23.61
CA ASP A 326 1.83 19.33 -23.19
C ASP A 326 1.19 18.21 -22.36
N VAL A 327 1.44 16.94 -22.73
CA VAL A 327 0.97 15.77 -21.97
C VAL A 327 1.59 15.74 -20.56
N LEU A 328 2.88 16.02 -20.46
CA LEU A 328 3.59 16.04 -19.18
C LEU A 328 3.15 17.21 -18.29
N VAL A 329 2.79 18.35 -18.86
CA VAL A 329 2.23 19.48 -18.10
C VAL A 329 0.81 19.18 -17.64
N ASP A 330 -0.05 18.64 -18.51
CA ASP A 330 -1.45 18.30 -18.19
C ASP A 330 -1.55 17.25 -17.07
N THR A 331 -0.63 16.29 -17.06
CA THR A 331 -0.51 15.26 -16.01
C THR A 331 0.24 15.73 -14.77
N SER A 332 0.71 16.98 -14.74
CA SER A 332 1.64 17.53 -13.73
C SER A 332 3.01 16.84 -13.64
N ALA A 333 3.30 15.84 -14.49
CA ALA A 333 4.57 15.12 -14.49
C ALA A 333 5.77 16.02 -14.77
N ALA A 334 5.62 17.06 -15.60
CA ALA A 334 6.69 18.02 -15.87
C ALA A 334 7.19 18.73 -14.60
N TYR A 335 6.30 19.05 -13.67
CA TYR A 335 6.64 19.71 -12.40
C TYR A 335 7.48 18.78 -11.51
N TRP A 336 7.09 17.52 -11.39
CA TRP A 336 7.81 16.51 -10.62
C TRP A 336 9.19 16.21 -11.19
N VAL A 337 9.28 16.08 -12.52
CA VAL A 337 10.57 15.89 -13.20
C VAL A 337 11.46 17.11 -12.99
N ALA A 338 10.92 18.33 -13.05
CA ALA A 338 11.70 19.53 -12.78
C ALA A 338 12.19 19.62 -11.31
N GLU A 339 11.33 19.30 -10.35
CA GLU A 339 11.69 19.25 -8.93
C GLU A 339 12.81 18.25 -8.65
N ALA A 340 12.71 17.04 -9.20
CA ALA A 340 13.70 15.99 -9.05
C ALA A 340 15.02 16.30 -9.79
N ALA A 341 14.94 16.90 -10.98
CA ALA A 341 16.10 17.21 -11.81
C ALA A 341 16.90 18.42 -11.29
N GLY A 342 16.36 19.19 -10.35
CA GLY A 342 17.00 20.37 -9.79
C GLY A 342 17.40 21.38 -10.87
N ASP A 343 18.66 21.82 -10.86
CA ASP A 343 19.15 22.85 -11.79
C ASP A 343 19.20 22.39 -13.27
N ALA A 344 18.94 21.12 -13.58
CA ALA A 344 18.95 20.63 -14.97
C ALA A 344 17.68 21.03 -15.74
N VAL A 345 16.56 21.26 -15.06
CA VAL A 345 15.30 21.69 -15.67
C VAL A 345 14.77 22.88 -14.88
N MET A 346 14.62 24.02 -15.54
CA MET A 346 14.16 25.25 -14.90
C MET A 346 12.85 25.73 -15.51
N TYR A 347 12.08 26.50 -14.74
CA TYR A 347 10.91 27.19 -15.25
C TYR A 347 11.33 28.52 -15.86
N ASP A 348 11.11 28.68 -17.17
CA ASP A 348 11.28 29.93 -17.88
C ASP A 348 10.01 30.79 -17.73
N HIS A 349 10.16 31.94 -17.08
CA HIS A 349 9.04 32.87 -16.83
C HIS A 349 8.66 33.72 -18.04
N ASP A 350 9.55 33.90 -19.01
CA ASP A 350 9.27 34.66 -20.22
C ASP A 350 8.50 33.80 -21.24
N GLU A 351 8.84 32.51 -21.30
CA GLU A 351 8.15 31.52 -22.15
C GLU A 351 7.00 30.77 -21.45
N ASP A 352 6.83 30.95 -20.14
CA ASP A 352 5.79 30.31 -19.31
C ASP A 352 5.85 28.77 -19.35
N ARG A 353 7.06 28.19 -19.46
CA ARG A 353 7.28 26.75 -19.65
C ARG A 353 8.54 26.24 -18.95
N PHE A 354 8.61 24.93 -18.75
CA PHE A 354 9.85 24.27 -18.33
C PHE A 354 10.80 24.10 -19.51
N VAL A 355 12.08 24.38 -19.28
CA VAL A 355 13.17 24.26 -20.25
C VAL A 355 14.37 23.56 -19.63
N VAL A 356 15.11 22.80 -20.44
CA VAL A 356 16.41 22.25 -20.04
C VAL A 356 17.49 23.33 -20.01
N THR A 357 18.16 23.46 -18.88
CA THR A 357 19.21 24.46 -18.65
C THR A 357 20.37 24.29 -19.64
N GLY A 358 20.77 25.38 -20.30
CA GLY A 358 21.80 25.42 -21.34
C GLY A 358 21.34 25.02 -22.75
N HIS A 359 20.06 24.71 -22.91
CA HIS A 359 19.41 24.38 -24.19
C HIS A 359 18.13 25.19 -24.41
N GLU A 360 18.03 26.37 -23.79
CA GLU A 360 16.82 27.22 -23.79
C GLU A 360 16.41 27.60 -25.23
N ASP A 361 17.37 27.98 -26.08
CA ASP A 361 17.15 28.36 -27.48
C ASP A 361 17.17 27.17 -28.48
N ASP A 362 17.28 25.92 -28.00
CA ASP A 362 17.42 24.70 -28.83
C ASP A 362 16.13 23.88 -28.84
N GLU A 363 15.20 24.27 -29.71
CA GLU A 363 13.86 23.66 -29.80
C GLU A 363 13.90 22.16 -30.13
N ASP A 364 14.83 21.73 -30.98
CA ASP A 364 15.00 20.31 -31.33
C ASP A 364 15.42 19.50 -30.10
N PHE A 365 16.36 20.03 -29.30
CA PHE A 365 16.78 19.39 -28.06
C PHE A 365 15.65 19.33 -27.03
N GLN A 366 14.90 20.42 -26.83
CA GLN A 366 13.76 20.44 -25.89
C GLN A 366 12.73 19.38 -26.28
N ASN A 367 12.38 19.28 -27.56
CA ASN A 367 11.40 18.31 -28.05
C ASN A 367 11.87 16.86 -27.82
N GLU A 368 13.12 16.54 -28.14
CA GLU A 368 13.70 15.21 -27.90
C GLU A 368 13.76 14.88 -26.40
N PHE A 369 14.12 15.85 -25.56
CA PHE A 369 14.14 15.68 -24.11
C PHE A 369 12.76 15.34 -23.55
N TRP A 370 11.75 16.15 -23.86
CA TRP A 370 10.39 15.95 -23.35
C TRP A 370 9.73 14.70 -23.93
N MET A 371 10.03 14.34 -25.19
CA MET A 371 9.63 13.06 -25.76
C MET A 371 10.22 11.88 -24.97
N ARG A 372 11.49 11.96 -24.60
CA ARG A 372 12.15 10.90 -23.82
C ARG A 372 11.62 10.81 -22.39
N VAL A 373 11.31 11.94 -21.75
CA VAL A 373 10.60 11.97 -20.45
C VAL A 373 9.22 11.32 -20.57
N LEU A 374 8.45 11.62 -21.61
CA LEU A 374 7.17 10.95 -21.80
C LEU A 374 7.36 9.44 -22.00
N HIS A 375 8.32 9.04 -22.84
CA HIS A 375 8.60 7.63 -23.13
C HIS A 375 8.95 6.82 -21.88
N SER A 376 9.76 7.37 -20.95
CA SER A 376 10.13 6.70 -19.70
C SER A 376 8.96 6.43 -18.76
N LEU A 377 7.87 7.21 -18.88
CA LEU A 377 6.64 7.03 -18.11
C LEU A 377 5.61 6.16 -18.83
N CYS A 378 5.68 6.10 -20.16
CA CYS A 378 4.77 5.30 -20.98
C CYS A 378 5.13 3.81 -21.00
N ASP A 379 6.38 3.47 -20.74
CA ASP A 379 6.86 2.11 -20.45
C ASP A 379 7.65 2.13 -19.14
N PRO A 380 6.97 2.20 -17.97
CA PRO A 380 7.63 2.31 -16.68
C PRO A 380 8.34 1.01 -16.28
N GLY A 381 8.15 -0.08 -17.04
CA GLY A 381 8.61 -1.42 -16.70
C GLY A 381 7.55 -2.21 -15.93
N TRP A 382 8.02 -3.15 -15.11
CA TRP A 382 7.23 -4.02 -14.27
C TRP A 382 7.36 -3.56 -12.82
N SER A 383 6.36 -2.84 -12.32
CA SER A 383 6.28 -2.41 -10.92
C SER A 383 5.45 -3.38 -10.08
N LEU A 384 5.86 -3.62 -8.84
CA LEU A 384 5.08 -4.38 -7.85
C LEU A 384 4.50 -3.54 -6.72
N ASP A 385 4.92 -2.28 -6.56
CA ASP A 385 4.29 -1.41 -5.58
C ASP A 385 2.92 -0.93 -6.11
N ASP A 386 1.93 -1.82 -6.01
CA ASP A 386 0.53 -1.50 -6.34
C ASP A 386 -0.09 -0.52 -5.31
N THR A 387 0.63 -0.18 -4.23
CA THR A 387 0.21 0.77 -3.17
C THR A 387 0.76 2.18 -3.36
N TRP A 388 1.61 2.38 -4.38
CA TRP A 388 2.25 3.64 -4.77
C TRP A 388 2.43 4.64 -3.64
N GLY A 389 3.55 4.48 -2.92
CA GLY A 389 4.05 5.50 -2.02
C GLY A 389 4.24 6.85 -2.68
N TYR A 390 3.72 7.91 -2.06
CA TYR A 390 4.06 9.28 -2.43
C TYR A 390 5.52 9.54 -2.07
N LEU A 391 6.27 10.22 -2.92
CA LEU A 391 7.58 10.72 -2.53
C LEU A 391 7.42 12.15 -2.05
N ASP A 392 8.29 12.53 -1.10
CA ASP A 392 8.37 13.87 -0.54
C ASP A 392 8.54 14.92 -1.65
N GLY A 393 7.42 15.54 -1.98
CA GLY A 393 7.24 16.59 -2.96
C GLY A 393 5.90 17.21 -2.62
N ASN A 394 5.79 18.53 -2.70
CA ASN A 394 4.74 19.30 -2.04
C ASN A 394 3.37 19.22 -2.76
N MET A 395 2.88 18.01 -3.05
CA MET A 395 1.53 17.73 -3.52
C MET A 395 0.96 16.49 -2.84
N PHE A 396 -0.28 16.67 -2.39
CA PHE A 396 -1.23 15.62 -2.06
C PHE A 396 -1.24 14.58 -3.16
N GLY A 397 -1.46 13.33 -2.78
CA GLY A 397 -1.30 12.19 -3.64
C GLY A 397 -2.27 12.04 -4.81
N GLU A 398 -3.26 12.94 -4.85
CA GLU A 398 -3.98 13.22 -6.07
C GLU A 398 -3.31 14.38 -6.79
N THR A 399 -3.21 14.26 -8.12
CA THR A 399 -3.10 15.42 -9.03
C THR A 399 -4.27 16.42 -8.86
N ARG A 400 -5.17 16.19 -7.88
CA ARG A 400 -6.50 16.78 -7.69
C ARG A 400 -7.37 16.62 -8.91
N VAL A 401 -7.13 15.58 -9.70
CA VAL A 401 -7.87 15.29 -10.92
C VAL A 401 -8.66 14.01 -10.72
N VAL A 402 -9.97 14.10 -10.94
CA VAL A 402 -10.88 12.94 -10.99
C VAL A 402 -11.35 12.79 -12.44
N CYS A 403 -11.20 11.58 -12.99
CA CYS A 403 -11.51 11.30 -14.39
C CYS A 403 -12.75 10.40 -14.52
N ASP A 404 -13.77 10.87 -15.23
CA ASP A 404 -14.98 10.11 -15.54
C ASP A 404 -14.79 9.30 -16.82
N TRP A 405 -14.74 7.98 -16.66
CA TRP A 405 -14.63 6.99 -17.73
C TRP A 405 -15.99 6.39 -18.14
N SER A 406 -17.09 6.71 -17.46
CA SER A 406 -18.40 6.05 -17.65
C SER A 406 -19.01 6.27 -19.05
N GLY A 407 -18.61 7.35 -19.73
CA GLY A 407 -19.03 7.68 -21.10
C GLY A 407 -18.04 7.26 -22.20
N VAL A 408 -16.89 6.70 -21.83
CA VAL A 408 -15.80 6.36 -22.75
C VAL A 408 -16.07 5.00 -23.38
N ARG A 409 -16.11 4.93 -24.71
CA ARG A 409 -16.28 3.67 -25.45
C ARG A 409 -14.94 2.98 -25.64
N ASP A 410 -14.96 1.72 -26.07
CA ASP A 410 -13.78 0.95 -26.51
C ASP A 410 -13.19 1.52 -27.82
N ASP A 411 -12.71 2.76 -27.76
CA ASP A 411 -11.97 3.45 -28.81
C ASP A 411 -10.56 3.72 -28.26
N PRO A 412 -9.49 3.24 -28.94
CA PRO A 412 -8.11 3.45 -28.50
C PRO A 412 -7.74 4.91 -28.28
N LEU A 413 -8.42 5.84 -28.99
CA LEU A 413 -8.17 7.28 -28.93
C LEU A 413 -9.13 8.02 -27.99
N ALA A 414 -10.09 7.34 -27.36
CA ALA A 414 -11.02 8.02 -26.47
C ALA A 414 -10.36 8.41 -25.15
N MET A 415 -10.74 9.60 -24.68
CA MET A 415 -10.27 10.21 -23.45
C MET A 415 -11.41 10.33 -22.45
N PRO A 416 -11.13 10.21 -21.14
CA PRO A 416 -12.10 10.54 -20.11
C PRO A 416 -12.36 12.05 -20.04
N THR A 417 -13.40 12.42 -19.30
CA THR A 417 -13.54 13.81 -18.85
C THR A 417 -12.92 13.94 -17.48
N CYS A 418 -11.82 14.67 -17.38
CA CYS A 418 -11.11 14.92 -16.13
C CYS A 418 -11.45 16.31 -15.59
N VAL A 419 -11.66 16.42 -14.28
CA VAL A 419 -11.97 17.68 -13.60
C VAL A 419 -11.16 17.82 -12.31
N GLU A 420 -10.89 19.05 -11.90
CA GLU A 420 -10.34 19.30 -10.57
C GLU A 420 -11.35 18.87 -9.49
N GLY A 421 -10.95 18.03 -8.56
CA GLY A 421 -11.82 17.51 -7.51
C GLY A 421 -11.11 16.56 -6.55
N ASN A 422 -11.84 16.14 -5.52
CA ASN A 422 -11.39 15.13 -4.56
C ASN A 422 -12.12 13.83 -4.83
N CYS A 423 -11.39 12.72 -4.88
CA CYS A 423 -11.99 11.40 -4.99
C CYS A 423 -12.85 11.06 -3.77
N ALA A 424 -13.76 10.10 -3.95
CA ALA A 424 -14.52 9.54 -2.83
C ALA A 424 -13.61 8.69 -1.93
N GLY A 425 -13.90 8.62 -0.65
CA GLY A 425 -13.07 7.91 0.35
C GLY A 425 -12.22 8.84 1.20
N HIS A 426 -12.06 10.09 0.79
CA HIS A 426 -11.17 11.06 1.45
C HIS A 426 -11.87 12.00 2.42
N LYS A 427 -13.19 12.15 2.33
CA LYS A 427 -13.93 13.09 3.19
C LYS A 427 -14.30 12.46 4.53
N ALA A 428 -14.35 13.31 5.56
CA ALA A 428 -14.71 12.91 6.93
C ALA A 428 -16.01 12.08 7.04
N ASN A 429 -17.03 12.37 6.23
CA ASN A 429 -18.35 11.72 6.31
C ASN A 429 -18.56 10.60 5.27
N GLU A 430 -17.51 10.22 4.53
CA GLU A 430 -17.58 9.11 3.59
C GLU A 430 -17.32 7.80 4.33
N ALA A 431 -18.17 6.80 4.07
CA ALA A 431 -18.08 5.47 4.65
C ALA A 431 -16.94 4.69 3.99
N LEU A 432 -16.19 3.94 4.80
CA LEU A 432 -15.20 3.00 4.28
C LEU A 432 -15.92 1.86 3.53
N PRO A 433 -15.30 1.26 2.50
CA PRO A 433 -15.94 0.30 1.61
C PRO A 433 -16.03 -1.12 2.20
N PHE A 434 -15.90 -1.26 3.52
CA PHE A 434 -15.94 -2.55 4.20
C PHE A 434 -16.57 -2.46 5.58
N GLU A 435 -17.00 -3.62 6.05
CA GLU A 435 -17.66 -3.79 7.34
C GLU A 435 -16.75 -4.58 8.27
N ILE A 436 -16.79 -4.24 9.56
CA ILE A 436 -16.07 -4.96 10.62
C ILE A 436 -17.07 -5.52 11.64
N LYS A 437 -16.67 -6.55 12.38
CA LYS A 437 -17.47 -7.08 13.48
C LYS A 437 -17.04 -6.50 14.82
N LEU A 438 -17.94 -5.79 15.50
CA LEU A 438 -17.71 -5.28 16.84
C LEU A 438 -18.76 -5.85 17.77
N GLN A 439 -18.32 -6.56 18.81
CA GLN A 439 -19.21 -7.16 19.83
C GLN A 439 -20.31 -8.07 19.23
N GLY A 440 -20.04 -8.67 18.07
CA GLY A 440 -20.99 -9.54 17.35
C GLY A 440 -21.91 -8.81 16.37
N GLU A 441 -21.82 -7.49 16.28
CA GLU A 441 -22.56 -6.68 15.31
C GLU A 441 -21.67 -6.29 14.14
N THR A 442 -22.23 -6.32 12.92
CA THR A 442 -21.57 -5.80 11.72
C THR A 442 -21.74 -4.29 11.66
N VAL A 443 -20.63 -3.57 11.53
CA VAL A 443 -20.59 -2.11 11.59
C VAL A 443 -19.84 -1.55 10.39
N THR A 444 -20.41 -0.51 9.78
CA THR A 444 -19.75 0.38 8.82
C THR A 444 -19.52 1.72 9.50
N MET A 445 -18.37 2.34 9.24
CA MET A 445 -18.02 3.64 9.80
C MET A 445 -17.47 4.56 8.71
N THR A 446 -17.72 5.85 8.89
CA THR A 446 -17.08 6.94 8.15
C THR A 446 -15.65 7.18 8.59
N ASN A 447 -14.88 7.92 7.80
CA ASN A 447 -13.54 8.37 8.18
C ASN A 447 -13.50 9.02 9.58
N LEU A 448 -14.44 9.93 9.86
CA LEU A 448 -14.52 10.62 11.15
C LEU A 448 -14.83 9.67 12.30
N GLU A 449 -15.78 8.74 12.10
CA GLU A 449 -16.11 7.72 13.09
C GLU A 449 -14.92 6.80 13.36
N TRP A 450 -14.14 6.44 12.33
CA TRP A 450 -12.91 5.68 12.50
C TRP A 450 -11.87 6.43 13.31
N TYR A 451 -11.60 7.70 13.02
CA TYR A 451 -10.69 8.51 13.83
C TYR A 451 -11.11 8.56 15.30
N GLN A 452 -12.41 8.68 15.58
CA GLN A 452 -12.95 8.64 16.93
C GLN A 452 -12.85 7.24 17.55
N PHE A 453 -13.04 6.19 16.75
CA PHE A 453 -13.03 4.82 17.19
C PHE A 453 -11.64 4.34 17.62
N ILE A 454 -10.59 4.74 16.90
CA ILE A 454 -9.22 4.27 17.11
C ILE A 454 -8.47 4.99 18.25
N TYR A 455 -9.13 5.91 18.95
CA TYR A 455 -8.54 6.53 20.13
C TYR A 455 -8.16 5.46 21.16
N PRO A 456 -6.95 5.51 21.75
CA PRO A 456 -6.47 4.47 22.66
C PRO A 456 -7.32 4.25 23.93
N ASP A 457 -8.09 5.24 24.34
CA ASP A 457 -9.00 5.19 25.50
C ASP A 457 -10.38 4.60 25.17
N ASN A 458 -10.64 4.26 23.91
CA ASN A 458 -11.89 3.64 23.51
C ASN A 458 -11.96 2.17 23.98
N ASP A 459 -12.86 1.90 24.93
CA ASP A 459 -13.14 0.56 25.45
C ASP A 459 -13.62 -0.42 24.36
N ASN A 460 -14.26 0.09 23.29
CA ASN A 460 -14.80 -0.73 22.20
C ASN A 460 -13.75 -1.15 21.16
N LEU A 461 -12.55 -0.56 21.17
CA LEU A 461 -11.45 -1.01 20.32
C LEU A 461 -11.01 -2.42 20.78
N PRO A 462 -11.10 -3.47 19.95
CA PRO A 462 -10.94 -4.86 20.39
C PRO A 462 -9.49 -5.27 20.63
N TYR A 463 -8.54 -4.40 20.27
CA TYR A 463 -7.11 -4.60 20.45
C TYR A 463 -6.46 -3.42 21.18
N MET A 464 -5.23 -3.65 21.63
CA MET A 464 -4.28 -2.63 22.07
C MET A 464 -2.88 -3.02 21.61
N TYR A 465 -1.95 -2.08 21.62
CA TYR A 465 -0.53 -2.39 21.43
C TYR A 465 0.11 -2.68 22.79
N ASN A 466 1.05 -3.63 22.86
CA ASN A 466 1.66 -4.07 24.12
C ASN A 466 2.41 -2.93 24.82
N GLU A 467 3.50 -2.48 24.18
CA GLU A 467 4.38 -1.41 24.67
C GLU A 467 4.90 -0.65 23.45
N PHE A 468 4.56 0.64 23.33
CA PHE A 468 5.22 1.55 22.38
C PHE A 468 6.56 2.03 22.98
N ALA A 469 7.42 1.08 23.36
CA ALA A 469 8.73 1.37 23.91
C ALA A 469 9.75 1.53 22.77
N TRP A 470 9.96 2.78 22.35
CA TRP A 470 10.89 3.15 21.26
C TRP A 470 12.32 3.34 21.76
N ASN A 471 12.82 2.39 22.57
CA ASN A 471 14.13 2.51 23.21
C ASN A 471 15.30 2.48 22.20
N HIS A 472 15.08 1.94 21.00
CA HIS A 472 16.06 1.96 19.91
C HIS A 472 16.23 3.34 19.28
N CYS A 473 15.27 4.25 19.50
CA CYS A 473 15.30 5.64 19.05
C CYS A 473 15.70 6.62 20.17
N ALA A 474 16.15 6.12 21.32
CA ALA A 474 16.40 6.91 22.53
C ALA A 474 17.86 7.38 22.70
#